data_AF-Q7NX47-F1
#
_entry.id   AF-Q7NX47-F1
#
_cell.length_a   1.000
_cell.length_b   1.000
_cell.length_c   1.000
_cell.angle_alpha   90.00
_cell.angle_beta   90.00
_cell.angle_gamma   90.00
#
_symmetry.space_group_name_H-M   'P 1'
#
loop_
_entity.id
_entity.type
_entity.pdbx_description
1 polymer ?
#
loop_
_entity_poly.entity_id
_entity_poly.type
_entity_poly.pdbx_seq_one_letter_code
_entity_poly.pdbx_strand_id
1 'polypeptide(L)'
;MRRRLGSWKSGLRSAFLLAGRGAPSLDAPSLSPGRMIERMMGPRRSWGLSQRPAAVAGSAAQGSGAGCQSGAGGRMDWKMGCACAAVLWAAAAQAADVASAQLRRPEGLRGYLRVTPQPLPAGKRPLVILLHGHGGSARQLLGLGSGAAPLSQWMEIADREGVLLVAPDGARGGDGKAGWHDCRLDAASSPQTDDVGLIAAIIRREVAERDADPARVYAMGMSNGGMMAFRLASELGGSLAAFATVGASMARRSGCAAPSHPLSALIVAGTADPVVPYAGGPVSLFGGKGRGEVIAVADSASFWRRLDQLPDIPHSSAQLPHSNADDPTRATLTQWGEGGAARRVLLLTISGGGHVEPSIAHRVGPLYVHLLGHQSADAESAELAWKLFRDQRRP
;
A
#
# COMPACT_ATOMS: atom_id res chain seq x y z
N MET A 1 -28.15 -78.31 -5.43
CA MET A 1 -28.45 -78.41 -6.88
C MET A 1 -27.57 -77.37 -7.61
N ARG A 2 -26.37 -77.70 -8.12
CA ARG A 2 -26.00 -77.97 -9.55
C ARG A 2 -26.72 -77.01 -10.53
N ARG A 3 -26.11 -76.19 -11.40
CA ARG A 3 -24.94 -76.32 -12.32
C ARG A 3 -24.35 -74.90 -12.63
N ARG A 4 -23.02 -74.68 -12.62
CA ARG A 4 -22.01 -74.58 -13.73
C ARG A 4 -22.29 -73.48 -14.79
N LEU A 5 -21.36 -72.77 -15.44
CA LEU A 5 -19.91 -72.40 -15.39
C LEU A 5 -19.53 -72.02 -16.85
N GLY A 6 -18.60 -71.09 -17.07
CA GLY A 6 -17.85 -70.92 -18.35
C GLY A 6 -18.18 -69.62 -19.11
N SER A 7 -17.34 -68.58 -19.31
CA SER A 7 -15.88 -68.36 -19.43
C SER A 7 -15.34 -68.31 -20.89
N TRP A 8 -14.48 -67.31 -21.16
CA TRP A 8 -13.33 -67.23 -22.10
C TRP A 8 -13.49 -66.40 -23.39
N LYS A 9 -12.69 -65.31 -23.52
CA LYS A 9 -11.44 -65.12 -24.33
C LYS A 9 -11.74 -64.83 -25.82
N SER A 10 -10.98 -64.15 -26.67
CA SER A 10 -9.75 -63.33 -26.69
C SER A 10 -9.52 -62.94 -28.17
N GLY A 11 -8.74 -61.90 -28.49
CA GLY A 11 -8.07 -61.73 -29.80
C GLY A 11 -8.03 -60.28 -30.29
N LEU A 12 -6.91 -59.55 -30.20
CA LEU A 12 -5.65 -59.57 -30.99
C LEU A 12 -5.72 -58.81 -32.34
N ARG A 13 -5.00 -57.67 -32.34
CA ARG A 13 -3.99 -57.18 -33.31
C ARG A 13 -4.39 -56.73 -34.72
N SER A 14 -4.24 -55.41 -34.89
CA SER A 14 -3.30 -54.71 -35.79
C SER A 14 -3.25 -55.05 -37.29
N ALA A 15 -3.51 -54.02 -38.12
CA ALA A 15 -2.89 -53.83 -39.42
C ALA A 15 -2.50 -52.36 -39.60
N PHE A 16 -1.36 -52.14 -40.24
CA PHE A 16 -0.55 -50.92 -40.27
C PHE A 16 -0.46 -50.40 -41.72
N LEU A 17 -0.41 -49.06 -41.90
CA LEU A 17 0.19 -48.27 -43.00
C LEU A 17 -0.27 -48.43 -44.47
N LEU A 18 -0.70 -47.31 -45.08
CA LEU A 18 0.05 -46.60 -46.13
C LEU A 18 -0.54 -45.20 -46.44
N ALA A 19 0.36 -44.31 -46.90
CA ALA A 19 0.34 -42.85 -46.82
C ALA A 19 -0.36 -42.11 -47.98
N GLY A 20 -0.65 -40.81 -47.79
CA GLY A 20 -0.72 -39.87 -48.92
C GLY A 20 -1.46 -38.53 -48.75
N ARG A 21 -0.72 -37.50 -48.30
CA ARG A 21 -0.78 -36.07 -48.72
C ARG A 21 -1.98 -35.15 -48.34
N GLY A 22 -1.70 -34.17 -47.48
CA GLY A 22 -1.74 -32.74 -47.85
C GLY A 22 -2.87 -31.83 -47.33
N ALA A 23 -2.47 -30.74 -46.67
CA ALA A 23 -3.17 -29.45 -46.37
C ALA A 23 -3.74 -29.24 -44.93
N PRO A 24 -3.72 -27.99 -44.40
CA PRO A 24 -3.20 -27.70 -43.05
C PRO A 24 -4.27 -27.48 -41.98
N SER A 25 -3.93 -27.78 -40.72
CA SER A 25 -4.68 -27.40 -39.53
C SER A 25 -4.33 -25.98 -39.09
N LEU A 26 -5.35 -25.13 -38.91
CA LEU A 26 -5.24 -23.83 -38.28
C LEU A 26 -5.06 -24.01 -36.77
N ASP A 27 -3.82 -23.91 -36.29
CA ASP A 27 -3.51 -23.80 -34.87
C ASP A 27 -3.89 -22.40 -34.37
N ALA A 28 -4.90 -22.32 -33.51
CA ALA A 28 -5.12 -21.16 -32.65
C ALA A 28 -4.21 -21.29 -31.41
N PRO A 29 -3.32 -20.32 -31.13
CA PRO A 29 -2.40 -20.45 -30.00
C PRO A 29 -3.15 -20.29 -28.67
N SER A 30 -2.95 -21.25 -27.77
CA SER A 30 -3.29 -21.15 -26.37
C SER A 30 -2.45 -20.03 -25.73
N LEU A 31 -3.13 -19.04 -25.16
CA LEU A 31 -2.49 -17.90 -24.50
C LEU A 31 -2.09 -18.30 -23.07
N SER A 32 -0.78 -18.26 -22.80
CA SER A 32 -0.21 -18.42 -21.45
C SER A 32 -0.66 -17.28 -20.50
N PRO A 33 -0.92 -17.57 -19.20
CA PRO A 33 -1.37 -16.59 -18.20
C PRO A 33 -0.50 -15.32 -18.06
N GLY A 34 0.78 -15.39 -18.46
CA GLY A 34 1.71 -14.25 -18.41
C GLY A 34 1.34 -13.09 -19.33
N ARG A 35 0.71 -13.34 -20.48
CA ARG A 35 0.32 -12.28 -21.44
C ARG A 35 -0.99 -11.58 -21.10
N MET A 36 -1.75 -12.11 -20.13
CA MET A 36 -3.00 -11.49 -19.71
C MET A 36 -2.75 -10.21 -18.88
N ILE A 37 -1.64 -10.14 -18.14
CA ILE A 37 -1.23 -8.96 -17.36
C ILE A 37 -0.78 -7.80 -18.26
N GLU A 38 -0.05 -8.07 -19.34
CA GLU A 38 0.37 -7.02 -20.28
C GLU A 38 -0.81 -6.41 -21.06
N ARG A 39 -1.87 -7.20 -21.30
CA ARG A 39 -3.06 -6.79 -22.05
C ARG A 39 -4.14 -6.13 -21.16
N MET A 40 -3.93 -6.04 -19.84
CA MET A 40 -4.75 -5.26 -18.89
C MET A 40 -4.59 -3.73 -19.08
N MET A 41 -3.61 -3.29 -19.87
CA MET A 41 -3.31 -1.89 -20.15
C MET A 41 -4.03 -1.39 -21.42
N GLY A 42 -5.35 -1.20 -21.33
CA GLY A 42 -6.15 -0.62 -22.42
C GLY A 42 -5.63 0.74 -22.90
N PRO A 43 -5.93 1.15 -24.15
CA PRO A 43 -5.34 2.35 -24.73
C PRO A 43 -5.82 3.63 -24.06
N ARG A 44 -4.94 4.63 -24.05
CA ARG A 44 -5.14 5.98 -23.52
C ARG A 44 -6.46 6.59 -24.01
N ARG A 45 -7.29 7.08 -23.08
CA ARG A 45 -8.19 8.21 -23.34
C ARG A 45 -7.50 9.47 -22.85
N SER A 46 -7.03 10.29 -23.77
CA SER A 46 -6.54 11.64 -23.49
C SER A 46 -7.71 12.49 -23.03
N TRP A 47 -7.79 12.77 -21.73
CA TRP A 47 -8.58 13.87 -21.22
C TRP A 47 -7.69 15.11 -21.20
N GLY A 48 -7.96 16.02 -22.14
CA GLY A 48 -7.40 17.36 -22.12
C GLY A 48 -7.81 18.07 -20.83
N LEU A 49 -6.88 18.86 -20.29
CA LEU A 49 -7.07 19.72 -19.14
C LEU A 49 -8.23 20.70 -19.41
N SER A 50 -9.39 20.40 -18.82
CA SER A 50 -10.51 21.33 -18.68
C SER A 50 -10.40 22.01 -17.32
N GLN A 51 -10.42 23.34 -17.36
CA GLN A 51 -10.19 24.25 -16.25
C GLN A 51 -11.18 24.07 -15.09
N ARG A 52 -10.71 24.25 -13.85
CA ARG A 52 -11.56 24.41 -12.66
C ARG A 52 -12.00 25.88 -12.55
N PRO A 53 -13.26 26.18 -12.17
CA PRO A 53 -13.70 27.54 -11.92
C PRO A 53 -13.10 28.06 -10.61
N ALA A 54 -12.80 29.37 -10.60
CA ALA A 54 -12.24 30.10 -9.47
C ALA A 54 -13.19 30.11 -8.26
N ALA A 55 -12.63 29.86 -7.08
CA ALA A 55 -13.31 30.07 -5.81
C ALA A 55 -13.47 31.58 -5.56
N VAL A 56 -14.71 32.03 -5.38
CA VAL A 56 -15.03 33.40 -4.94
C VAL A 56 -14.72 33.49 -3.45
N ALA A 57 -13.65 34.21 -3.10
CA ALA A 57 -13.37 34.61 -1.73
C ALA A 57 -14.19 35.86 -1.39
N GLY A 58 -15.30 35.66 -0.68
CA GLY A 58 -16.04 36.75 -0.04
C GLY A 58 -15.30 37.22 1.21
N SER A 59 -14.71 38.41 1.16
CA SER A 59 -14.20 39.12 2.34
C SER A 59 -15.36 39.88 2.99
N ALA A 60 -15.81 39.41 4.14
CA ALA A 60 -16.66 40.19 5.04
C ALA A 60 -15.76 40.84 6.10
N ALA A 61 -15.38 42.09 5.87
CA ALA A 61 -14.72 42.92 6.86
C ALA A 61 -15.77 43.65 7.71
N GLN A 62 -15.57 43.58 9.02
CA GLN A 62 -16.42 44.07 10.08
C GLN A 62 -16.54 45.59 10.06
N GLY A 63 -17.76 46.08 10.36
CA GLY A 63 -18.02 47.48 10.62
C GLY A 63 -17.39 47.93 11.93
N SER A 64 -16.78 49.10 11.90
CA SER A 64 -16.56 49.93 13.08
C SER A 64 -16.79 51.38 12.67
N GLY A 65 -17.87 51.95 13.21
CA GLY A 65 -18.18 53.36 13.07
C GLY A 65 -17.30 54.19 14.00
N ALA A 66 -16.75 55.26 13.46
CA ALA A 66 -16.33 56.42 14.23
C ALA A 66 -16.50 57.65 13.33
N GLY A 67 -17.57 58.41 13.60
CA GLY A 67 -17.74 59.73 13.02
C GLY A 67 -16.83 60.74 13.71
N CYS A 68 -16.34 61.70 12.95
CA CYS A 68 -16.15 63.08 13.37
C CYS A 68 -15.98 63.96 12.12
N GLN A 69 -16.90 64.91 11.96
CA GLN A 69 -16.80 66.02 11.02
C GLN A 69 -15.92 67.11 11.62
N SER A 70 -15.04 67.71 10.81
CA SER A 70 -14.87 69.16 10.70
C SER A 70 -13.88 69.46 9.58
N GLY A 71 -14.30 70.19 8.56
CA GLY A 71 -13.42 70.72 7.53
C GLY A 71 -12.84 72.07 7.92
N ALA A 72 -11.63 72.36 7.44
CA ALA A 72 -11.19 73.68 6.96
C ALA A 72 -9.77 73.59 6.35
N GLY A 73 -9.66 74.02 5.09
CA GLY A 73 -8.53 74.74 4.50
C GLY A 73 -7.10 74.18 4.61
N GLY A 74 -6.51 73.80 3.48
CA GLY A 74 -5.05 73.63 3.38
C GLY A 74 -4.60 73.19 2.00
N ARG A 75 -3.69 73.97 1.40
CA ARG A 75 -3.22 73.88 0.01
C ARG A 75 -2.43 72.59 -0.26
N MET A 76 -2.42 72.22 -1.54
CA MET A 76 -1.53 71.23 -2.16
C MET A 76 -0.09 71.37 -1.69
N ASP A 77 0.48 70.28 -1.18
CA ASP A 77 1.92 70.04 -1.21
C ASP A 77 2.17 68.63 -1.72
N TRP A 78 3.02 68.55 -2.74
CA TRP A 78 3.44 67.30 -3.34
C TRP A 78 4.19 66.47 -2.30
N LYS A 79 3.75 65.23 -2.05
CA LYS A 79 4.61 64.19 -1.50
C LYS A 79 4.42 62.98 -2.38
N MET A 80 5.39 62.79 -3.27
CA MET A 80 5.55 61.57 -4.06
C MET A 80 5.79 60.42 -3.08
N GLY A 81 4.71 59.78 -2.64
CA GLY A 81 4.74 58.59 -1.81
C GLY A 81 5.26 57.43 -2.63
N CYS A 82 6.35 56.80 -2.19
CA CYS A 82 6.78 55.50 -2.67
C CYS A 82 5.64 54.50 -2.45
N ALA A 83 4.94 54.14 -3.52
CA ALA A 83 4.04 53.00 -3.52
C ALA A 83 4.88 51.73 -3.52
N CYS A 84 5.11 51.15 -2.34
CA CYS A 84 5.56 49.77 -2.22
C CYS A 84 4.45 48.85 -2.75
N ALA A 85 4.53 48.47 -4.02
CA ALA A 85 3.74 47.38 -4.56
C ALA A 85 4.24 46.07 -3.93
N ALA A 86 3.52 45.58 -2.92
CA ALA A 86 3.74 44.24 -2.38
C ALA A 86 3.31 43.22 -3.44
N VAL A 87 4.27 42.70 -4.20
CA VAL A 87 4.06 41.55 -5.09
C VAL A 87 3.93 40.32 -4.22
N LEU A 88 2.68 39.91 -3.95
CA LEU A 88 2.40 38.60 -3.37
C LEU A 88 2.72 37.53 -4.42
N TRP A 89 3.91 36.93 -4.33
CA TRP A 89 4.22 35.72 -5.06
C TRP A 89 3.39 34.58 -4.46
N ALA A 90 2.31 34.19 -5.15
CA ALA A 90 1.68 32.91 -4.91
C ALA A 90 2.68 31.82 -5.33
N ALA A 91 3.40 31.24 -4.37
CA ALA A 91 4.21 30.06 -4.63
C ALA A 91 3.27 28.94 -5.07
N ALA A 92 3.27 28.60 -6.35
CA ALA A 92 2.61 27.41 -6.83
C ALA A 92 3.23 26.21 -6.11
N ALA A 93 2.43 25.49 -5.32
CA ALA A 93 2.85 24.23 -4.73
C ALA A 93 3.31 23.32 -5.86
N GLN A 94 4.60 22.98 -5.88
CA GLN A 94 5.15 22.02 -6.83
C GLN A 94 4.81 20.62 -6.32
N ALA A 95 4.49 19.71 -7.22
CA ALA A 95 4.28 18.32 -6.85
C ALA A 95 5.60 17.71 -6.33
N ALA A 96 5.49 16.67 -5.49
CA ALA A 96 6.64 15.95 -4.98
C ALA A 96 7.60 15.52 -6.11
N ASP A 97 8.90 15.71 -5.88
CA ASP A 97 9.95 15.22 -6.77
C ASP A 97 10.12 13.71 -6.58
N VAL A 98 10.12 12.96 -7.67
CA VAL A 98 10.34 11.51 -7.66
C VAL A 98 11.68 11.19 -8.32
N ALA A 99 12.61 10.69 -7.51
CA ALA A 99 13.96 10.36 -7.96
C ALA A 99 14.24 8.87 -7.84
N SER A 100 14.75 8.28 -8.91
CA SER A 100 15.31 6.92 -8.89
C SER A 100 16.63 6.89 -8.13
N ALA A 101 16.84 5.85 -7.34
CA ALA A 101 18.09 5.57 -6.67
C ALA A 101 18.39 4.08 -6.67
N GLN A 102 19.65 3.73 -6.43
CA GLN A 102 20.10 2.35 -6.33
C GLN A 102 21.03 2.19 -5.13
N LEU A 103 21.09 0.96 -4.62
CA LEU A 103 21.98 0.58 -3.54
C LEU A 103 22.61 -0.78 -3.88
N ARG A 104 23.93 -0.87 -3.68
CA ARG A 104 24.68 -2.12 -3.83
C ARG A 104 24.42 -3.01 -2.61
N ARG A 105 23.94 -4.23 -2.84
CA ARG A 105 23.79 -5.29 -1.85
C ARG A 105 24.62 -6.51 -2.25
N PRO A 106 24.86 -7.49 -1.36
CA PRO A 106 25.57 -8.73 -1.70
C PRO A 106 24.98 -9.45 -2.91
N GLU A 107 23.66 -9.38 -3.11
CA GLU A 107 22.94 -9.99 -4.23
C GLU A 107 22.93 -9.16 -5.52
N GLY A 108 23.47 -7.93 -5.51
CA GLY A 108 23.52 -7.04 -6.68
C GLY A 108 22.97 -5.63 -6.44
N LEU A 109 22.69 -4.90 -7.52
CA LEU A 109 22.06 -3.57 -7.43
C LEU A 109 20.56 -3.72 -7.18
N ARG A 110 20.07 -3.03 -6.14
CA ARG A 110 18.65 -2.94 -5.80
C ARG A 110 18.17 -1.51 -6.02
N GLY A 111 17.10 -1.36 -6.80
CA GLY A 111 16.50 -0.07 -7.12
C GLY A 111 15.44 0.34 -6.09
N TYR A 112 15.28 1.65 -5.91
CA TYR A 112 14.17 2.23 -5.15
C TYR A 112 13.85 3.63 -5.68
N LEU A 113 12.61 4.05 -5.48
CA LEU A 113 12.14 5.40 -5.74
C LEU A 113 12.12 6.18 -4.44
N ARG A 114 12.53 7.44 -4.51
CA ARG A 114 12.40 8.41 -3.42
C ARG A 114 11.39 9.46 -3.84
N VAL A 115 10.55 9.86 -2.90
CA VAL A 115 9.61 10.97 -3.08
C VAL A 115 9.98 12.05 -2.07
N THR A 116 10.31 13.23 -2.59
CA THR A 116 10.68 14.40 -1.80
C THR A 116 9.61 15.48 -1.99
N PRO A 117 8.88 15.86 -0.94
CA PRO A 117 7.79 16.83 -1.06
C PRO A 117 8.30 18.24 -1.38
N GLN A 118 7.47 19.05 -2.05
CA GLN A 118 7.83 20.42 -2.43
C GLN A 118 6.81 21.47 -1.94
N PRO A 119 7.25 22.60 -1.33
CA PRO A 119 8.63 22.84 -0.88
C PRO A 119 9.01 21.82 0.20
N LEU A 120 10.31 21.64 0.45
CA LEU A 120 10.78 20.80 1.54
C LEU A 120 10.90 21.64 2.83
N PRO A 121 10.01 21.48 3.84
CA PRO A 121 10.19 22.17 5.11
C PRO A 121 11.53 21.84 5.79
N ALA A 122 12.07 22.83 6.50
CA ALA A 122 13.33 22.71 7.21
C ALA A 122 13.27 21.66 8.34
N GLY A 123 14.42 21.05 8.64
CA GLY A 123 14.62 20.14 9.76
C GLY A 123 14.32 18.67 9.46
N LYS A 124 14.42 17.82 10.50
CA LYS A 124 14.27 16.37 10.38
C LYS A 124 12.82 15.95 10.10
N ARG A 125 12.62 15.02 9.17
CA ARG A 125 11.32 14.67 8.58
C ARG A 125 10.95 13.21 8.80
N PRO A 126 9.65 12.89 8.94
CA PRO A 126 9.14 11.53 8.85
C PRO A 126 9.62 10.81 7.59
N LEU A 127 9.95 9.53 7.71
CA LEU A 127 10.25 8.65 6.59
C LEU A 127 9.28 7.47 6.57
N VAL A 128 8.64 7.22 5.43
CA VAL A 128 7.76 6.07 5.23
C VAL A 128 8.32 5.18 4.14
N ILE A 129 8.58 3.92 4.49
CA ILE A 129 8.95 2.86 3.54
C ILE A 129 7.67 2.20 3.02
N LEU A 130 7.46 2.25 1.71
CA LEU A 130 6.27 1.70 1.04
C LEU A 130 6.61 0.45 0.24
N LEU A 131 5.95 -0.66 0.55
CA LEU A 131 6.29 -1.99 0.03
C LEU A 131 5.18 -2.53 -0.86
N HIS A 132 5.50 -2.78 -2.13
CA HIS A 132 4.53 -3.29 -3.10
C HIS A 132 4.19 -4.76 -2.87
N GLY A 133 2.99 -5.16 -3.30
CA GLY A 133 2.57 -6.56 -3.31
C GLY A 133 3.35 -7.41 -4.33
N HIS A 134 3.20 -8.73 -4.24
CA HIS A 134 3.90 -9.66 -5.11
C HIS A 134 3.52 -9.46 -6.60
N GLY A 135 4.52 -9.43 -7.47
CA GLY A 135 4.39 -9.14 -8.90
C GLY A 135 4.28 -7.65 -9.24
N GLY A 136 4.22 -6.77 -8.23
CA GLY A 136 4.20 -5.32 -8.40
C GLY A 136 5.58 -4.69 -8.55
N SER A 137 5.61 -3.36 -8.46
CA SER A 137 6.83 -2.55 -8.48
C SER A 137 6.64 -1.25 -7.69
N ALA A 138 7.74 -0.58 -7.35
CA ALA A 138 7.71 0.74 -6.73
C ALA A 138 6.94 1.77 -7.58
N ARG A 139 7.13 1.73 -8.91
CA ARG A 139 6.41 2.62 -9.84
C ARG A 139 4.91 2.40 -9.80
N GLN A 140 4.46 1.14 -9.78
CA GLN A 140 3.04 0.82 -9.71
C GLN A 140 2.45 1.28 -8.38
N LEU A 141 3.12 1.00 -7.26
CA LEU A 141 2.67 1.39 -5.92
C LEU A 141 2.47 2.91 -5.81
N LEU A 142 3.36 3.69 -6.41
CA LEU A 142 3.29 5.16 -6.43
C LEU A 142 2.37 5.72 -7.53
N GLY A 143 1.59 4.89 -8.25
CA GLY A 143 0.70 5.38 -9.30
C GLY A 143 1.42 5.97 -10.52
N LEU A 144 2.72 5.69 -10.70
CA LEU A 144 3.52 6.11 -11.85
C LEU A 144 3.45 5.11 -13.02
N GLY A 145 2.55 4.13 -12.91
CA GLY A 145 2.21 3.15 -13.93
C GLY A 145 0.75 3.28 -14.37
N SER A 146 0.26 2.28 -15.09
CA SER A 146 -1.15 2.18 -15.46
C SER A 146 -1.95 1.41 -14.39
N GLY A 147 -3.24 1.74 -14.27
CA GLY A 147 -4.14 1.12 -13.32
C GLY A 147 -4.24 1.87 -12.00
N ALA A 148 -5.19 1.46 -11.16
CA ALA A 148 -5.37 2.05 -9.85
C ALA A 148 -4.25 1.59 -8.90
N ALA A 149 -3.78 2.51 -8.07
CA ALA A 149 -2.75 2.28 -7.06
C ALA A 149 -3.20 2.97 -5.76
N PRO A 150 -4.00 2.31 -4.92
CA PRO A 150 -4.52 2.94 -3.70
C PRO A 150 -3.46 3.58 -2.80
N LEU A 151 -2.28 2.97 -2.72
CA LEU A 151 -1.17 3.50 -1.94
C LEU A 151 -0.47 4.71 -2.58
N SER A 152 -0.81 5.13 -3.80
CA SER A 152 -0.33 6.40 -4.36
C SER A 152 -0.87 7.61 -3.61
N GLN A 153 -1.92 7.44 -2.79
CA GLN A 153 -2.41 8.46 -1.84
C GLN A 153 -1.29 8.98 -0.93
N TRP A 154 -0.25 8.17 -0.69
CA TRP A 154 0.94 8.63 0.04
C TRP A 154 1.66 9.79 -0.62
N MET A 155 1.60 9.96 -1.94
CA MET A 155 2.19 11.12 -2.62
C MET A 155 1.51 12.42 -2.19
N GLU A 156 0.19 12.42 -2.07
CA GLU A 156 -0.56 13.59 -1.58
C GLU A 156 -0.27 13.84 -0.09
N ILE A 157 -0.20 12.78 0.72
CA ILE A 157 0.21 12.88 2.13
C ILE A 157 1.62 13.46 2.23
N ALA A 158 2.54 13.03 1.37
CA ALA A 158 3.92 13.51 1.36
C ALA A 158 3.97 15.02 1.11
N ASP A 159 3.29 15.51 0.07
CA ASP A 159 3.26 16.96 -0.23
C ASP A 159 2.57 17.76 0.88
N ARG A 160 1.45 17.26 1.41
CA ARG A 160 0.65 17.96 2.43
C ARG A 160 1.35 18.05 3.78
N GLU A 161 2.00 16.97 4.20
CA GLU A 161 2.55 16.80 5.56
C GLU A 161 4.09 16.93 5.58
N GLY A 162 4.68 17.04 4.38
CA GLY A 162 6.10 17.02 4.12
C GLY A 162 6.79 15.77 4.70
N VAL A 163 6.32 14.62 4.24
CA VAL A 163 6.84 13.29 4.61
C VAL A 163 7.75 12.80 3.49
N LEU A 164 8.89 12.23 3.85
CA LEU A 164 9.75 11.53 2.88
C LEU A 164 9.18 10.14 2.62
N LEU A 165 9.08 9.74 1.35
CA LEU A 165 8.72 8.37 1.01
C LEU A 165 9.88 7.67 0.31
N VAL A 166 10.02 6.39 0.61
CA VAL A 166 10.86 5.48 -0.16
C VAL A 166 10.06 4.25 -0.55
N ALA A 167 10.04 3.94 -1.85
CA ALA A 167 9.44 2.73 -2.40
C ALA A 167 10.54 1.88 -3.07
N PRO A 168 11.06 0.85 -2.40
CA PRO A 168 12.01 -0.07 -3.01
C PRO A 168 11.33 -1.10 -3.91
N ASP A 169 12.08 -1.58 -4.92
CA ASP A 169 11.67 -2.72 -5.74
C ASP A 169 12.09 -4.04 -5.08
N GLY A 170 11.13 -4.96 -4.98
CA GLY A 170 11.33 -6.34 -4.57
C GLY A 170 12.19 -7.13 -5.57
N ALA A 171 12.77 -8.22 -5.11
CA ALA A 171 13.59 -9.10 -5.94
C ALA A 171 12.75 -10.19 -6.63
N ARG A 172 13.22 -10.73 -7.76
CA ARG A 172 12.54 -11.84 -8.42
C ARG A 172 12.66 -13.12 -7.59
N GLY A 173 11.53 -13.73 -7.27
CA GLY A 173 11.45 -15.00 -6.55
C GLY A 173 11.42 -16.22 -7.47
N GLY A 174 11.11 -17.39 -6.88
CA GLY A 174 11.11 -18.67 -7.59
C GLY A 174 10.10 -18.78 -8.75
N ASP A 175 9.08 -17.94 -8.77
CA ASP A 175 8.11 -17.83 -9.87
C ASP A 175 8.46 -16.72 -10.88
N GLY A 176 9.66 -16.15 -10.77
CA GLY A 176 10.16 -15.09 -11.64
C GLY A 176 9.53 -13.72 -11.42
N LYS A 177 8.62 -13.56 -10.44
CA LYS A 177 7.96 -12.28 -10.13
C LYS A 177 8.65 -11.55 -9.00
N ALA A 178 8.58 -10.22 -9.03
CA ALA A 178 9.13 -9.39 -7.96
C ALA A 178 8.36 -9.61 -6.65
N GLY A 179 9.06 -9.72 -5.53
CA GLY A 179 8.46 -9.87 -4.21
C GLY A 179 9.51 -9.69 -3.11
N TRP A 180 9.14 -10.12 -1.92
CA TRP A 180 9.93 -9.95 -0.71
C TRP A 180 10.15 -11.28 0.01
N HIS A 181 11.33 -11.42 0.62
CA HIS A 181 11.60 -12.49 1.57
C HIS A 181 10.92 -12.18 2.91
N ASP A 182 9.68 -12.68 3.08
CA ASP A 182 8.69 -12.21 4.07
C ASP A 182 8.45 -13.16 5.25
N CYS A 183 9.47 -13.92 5.66
CA CYS A 183 9.47 -14.92 6.74
C CYS A 183 8.76 -16.26 6.49
N ARG A 184 7.92 -16.39 5.46
CA ARG A 184 7.22 -17.66 5.21
C ARG A 184 8.19 -18.72 4.70
N LEU A 185 8.45 -19.75 5.51
CA LEU A 185 9.34 -20.87 5.17
C LEU A 185 8.80 -21.75 4.04
N ASP A 186 7.49 -21.71 3.82
CA ASP A 186 6.73 -22.56 2.90
C ASP A 186 6.25 -21.79 1.65
N ALA A 187 6.76 -20.59 1.42
CA ALA A 187 6.50 -19.79 0.24
C ALA A 187 7.61 -19.97 -0.81
N ALA A 188 7.46 -20.96 -1.68
CA ALA A 188 8.39 -21.22 -2.79
C ALA A 188 8.51 -20.04 -3.78
N SER A 189 7.51 -19.15 -3.82
CA SER A 189 7.55 -17.92 -4.61
C SER A 189 8.48 -16.85 -4.05
N SER A 190 8.94 -16.96 -2.79
CA SER A 190 9.73 -15.91 -2.15
C SER A 190 11.15 -15.84 -2.69
N PRO A 191 11.70 -14.63 -2.94
CA PRO A 191 13.12 -14.48 -3.26
C PRO A 191 13.99 -14.85 -2.06
N GLN A 192 15.24 -15.24 -2.35
CA GLN A 192 16.26 -15.55 -1.34
C GLN A 192 17.20 -14.35 -1.16
N THR A 193 16.62 -13.19 -0.82
CA THR A 193 17.32 -11.90 -0.70
C THR A 193 17.33 -11.37 0.73
N ASP A 194 18.34 -10.56 1.06
CA ASP A 194 18.43 -9.82 2.31
C ASP A 194 17.63 -8.51 2.24
N ASP A 195 16.31 -8.63 2.18
CA ASP A 195 15.44 -7.46 2.08
C ASP A 195 15.44 -6.61 3.37
N VAL A 196 15.61 -7.22 4.54
CA VAL A 196 15.76 -6.47 5.81
C VAL A 196 17.02 -5.60 5.76
N GLY A 197 18.16 -6.15 5.35
CA GLY A 197 19.39 -5.38 5.23
C GLY A 197 19.34 -4.33 4.12
N LEU A 198 18.60 -4.56 3.03
CA LEU A 198 18.31 -3.52 2.03
C LEU A 198 17.56 -2.34 2.66
N ILE A 199 16.43 -2.61 3.34
CA ILE A 199 15.63 -1.56 3.97
C ILE A 199 16.42 -0.83 5.07
N ALA A 200 17.17 -1.55 5.89
CA ALA A 200 18.04 -0.94 6.90
C ALA A 200 19.13 -0.04 6.29
N ALA A 201 19.70 -0.43 5.14
CA ALA A 201 20.66 0.40 4.43
C ALA A 201 20.03 1.66 3.81
N ILE A 202 18.81 1.54 3.27
CA ILE A 202 18.02 2.68 2.79
C ILE A 202 17.75 3.65 3.93
N ILE A 203 17.21 3.18 5.06
CA ILE A 203 16.90 4.02 6.23
C ILE A 203 18.14 4.78 6.69
N ARG A 204 19.29 4.09 6.85
CA ARG A 204 20.55 4.75 7.24
C ARG A 204 20.97 5.83 6.25
N ARG A 205 20.83 5.58 4.95
CA ARG A 205 21.16 6.54 3.90
C ARG A 205 20.27 7.78 3.96
N GLU A 206 18.96 7.60 4.05
CA GLU A 206 18.01 8.71 4.11
C GLU A 206 18.17 9.55 5.38
N VAL A 207 18.51 8.92 6.52
CA VAL A 207 18.82 9.64 7.77
C VAL A 207 20.10 10.47 7.65
N ALA A 208 21.13 9.91 7.02
CA ALA A 208 22.44 10.56 6.90
C ALA A 208 22.46 11.68 5.84
N GLU A 209 21.77 11.48 4.71
CA GLU A 209 21.91 12.33 3.52
C GLU A 209 20.69 13.25 3.27
N ARG A 210 19.53 12.96 3.87
CA ARG A 210 18.24 13.56 3.45
C ARG A 210 17.32 14.00 4.57
N ASP A 211 17.89 14.22 5.75
CA ASP A 211 17.15 14.72 6.90
C ASP A 211 15.94 13.86 7.33
N ALA A 212 15.96 12.56 7.05
CA ALA A 212 15.01 11.67 7.72
C ALA A 212 15.28 11.68 9.25
N ASP A 213 14.21 11.82 10.04
CA ASP A 213 14.22 11.73 11.49
C ASP A 213 14.33 10.25 11.87
N PRO A 214 15.44 9.80 12.49
CA PRO A 214 15.61 8.40 12.87
C PRO A 214 14.61 7.95 13.95
N ALA A 215 13.91 8.87 14.61
CA ALA A 215 12.84 8.56 15.55
C ALA A 215 11.47 8.45 14.88
N ARG A 216 11.32 8.82 13.60
CA ARG A 216 10.02 8.85 12.87
C ARG A 216 10.13 8.09 11.55
N VAL A 217 10.57 6.84 11.64
CA VAL A 217 10.62 5.91 10.50
C VAL A 217 9.49 4.90 10.62
N TYR A 218 8.75 4.72 9.53
CA TYR A 218 7.59 3.84 9.46
C TYR A 218 7.66 2.94 8.24
N ALA A 219 6.92 1.83 8.26
CA ALA A 219 6.80 0.93 7.13
C ALA A 219 5.33 0.60 6.85
N MET A 220 4.94 0.57 5.58
CA MET A 220 3.62 0.12 5.15
C MET A 220 3.71 -0.71 3.87
N GLY A 221 2.86 -1.73 3.75
CA GLY A 221 2.77 -2.48 2.51
C GLY A 221 1.47 -3.25 2.35
N MET A 222 1.22 -3.69 1.11
CA MET A 222 0.08 -4.51 0.73
C MET A 222 0.52 -5.96 0.46
N SER A 223 -0.28 -6.94 0.89
CA SER A 223 -0.10 -8.36 0.57
C SER A 223 1.29 -8.86 0.98
N ASN A 224 2.11 -9.39 0.06
CA ASN A 224 3.51 -9.75 0.31
C ASN A 224 4.36 -8.57 0.86
N GLY A 225 4.09 -7.33 0.45
CA GLY A 225 4.72 -6.14 1.04
C GLY A 225 4.26 -5.86 2.47
N GLY A 226 3.01 -6.19 2.82
CA GLY A 226 2.51 -6.15 4.19
C GLY A 226 3.10 -7.25 5.07
N MET A 227 3.33 -8.44 4.50
CA MET A 227 4.06 -9.53 5.18
C MET A 227 5.52 -9.13 5.41
N MET A 228 6.15 -8.45 4.45
CA MET A 228 7.46 -7.85 4.64
C MET A 228 7.44 -6.76 5.72
N ALA A 229 6.39 -5.94 5.83
CA ALA A 229 6.27 -4.97 6.92
C ALA A 229 6.19 -5.65 8.31
N PHE A 230 5.50 -6.79 8.45
CA PHE A 230 5.57 -7.60 9.67
C PHE A 230 7.00 -8.08 9.97
N ARG A 231 7.74 -8.54 8.95
CA ARG A 231 9.15 -8.92 9.10
C ARG A 231 10.02 -7.76 9.55
N LEU A 232 9.87 -6.58 8.94
CA LEU A 232 10.60 -5.38 9.32
C LEU A 232 10.29 -4.98 10.76
N ALA A 233 9.04 -5.08 11.20
CA ALA A 233 8.66 -4.81 12.58
C ALA A 233 9.34 -5.80 13.57
N SER A 234 9.55 -7.05 13.14
CA SER A 234 10.28 -8.05 13.94
C SER A 234 11.78 -7.77 14.02
N GLU A 235 12.44 -7.61 12.87
CA GLU A 235 13.91 -7.58 12.77
C GLU A 235 14.51 -6.17 12.85
N LEU A 236 13.73 -5.14 12.52
CA LEU A 236 14.09 -3.72 12.63
C LEU A 236 13.24 -2.97 13.66
N GLY A 237 12.69 -3.67 14.64
CA GLY A 237 11.82 -3.06 15.66
C GLY A 237 12.45 -1.86 16.38
N GLY A 238 13.76 -1.89 16.64
CA GLY A 238 14.52 -0.76 17.19
C GLY A 238 14.84 0.38 16.19
N SER A 239 14.38 0.29 14.95
CA SER A 239 14.55 1.34 13.92
C SER A 239 13.22 1.87 13.38
N LEU A 240 12.09 1.29 13.78
CA LEU A 240 10.75 1.72 13.37
C LEU A 240 10.00 2.29 14.56
N ALA A 241 9.16 3.29 14.32
CA ALA A 241 8.26 3.86 15.31
C ALA A 241 6.85 3.23 15.25
N ALA A 242 6.41 2.83 14.06
CA ALA A 242 5.15 2.12 13.83
C ALA A 242 5.16 1.45 12.44
N PHE A 243 4.22 0.54 12.20
CA PHE A 243 4.03 -0.06 10.89
C PHE A 243 2.55 -0.26 10.54
N ALA A 244 2.26 -0.45 9.26
CA ALA A 244 0.93 -0.75 8.77
C ALA A 244 0.94 -1.85 7.71
N THR A 245 -0.12 -2.65 7.66
CA THR A 245 -0.27 -3.72 6.68
C THR A 245 -1.66 -3.70 6.07
N VAL A 246 -1.76 -4.07 4.80
CA VAL A 246 -3.03 -4.24 4.11
C VAL A 246 -3.06 -5.60 3.43
N GLY A 247 -4.17 -6.33 3.52
CA GLY A 247 -4.33 -7.64 2.89
C GLY A 247 -3.24 -8.63 3.28
N ALA A 248 -2.74 -8.57 4.53
CA ALA A 248 -1.61 -9.35 4.99
C ALA A 248 -1.84 -9.85 6.42
N SER A 249 -1.23 -10.99 6.75
CA SER A 249 -1.24 -11.59 8.08
C SER A 249 0.12 -12.22 8.35
N MET A 250 0.44 -12.46 9.63
CA MET A 250 1.70 -13.09 10.02
C MET A 250 1.78 -14.53 9.50
N ALA A 251 2.99 -14.97 9.16
CA ALA A 251 3.26 -16.33 8.71
C ALA A 251 2.82 -17.36 9.76
N ARG A 252 2.16 -18.44 9.34
CA ARG A 252 1.88 -19.60 10.21
C ARG A 252 3.19 -20.28 10.62
N ARG A 253 4.13 -20.38 9.67
CA ARG A 253 5.48 -20.95 9.85
C ARG A 253 6.51 -19.89 9.47
N SER A 254 6.95 -19.15 10.49
CA SER A 254 7.96 -18.10 10.33
C SER A 254 9.38 -18.69 10.45
N GLY A 255 10.27 -18.28 9.54
CA GLY A 255 11.71 -18.52 9.60
C GLY A 255 12.49 -17.34 10.20
N CYS A 256 11.81 -16.25 10.53
CA CYS A 256 12.42 -15.06 11.10
C CYS A 256 12.41 -15.10 12.63
N ALA A 257 13.24 -14.25 13.23
CA ALA A 257 13.19 -13.98 14.66
C ALA A 257 11.76 -13.59 15.10
N ALA A 258 11.39 -13.99 16.32
CA ALA A 258 10.15 -13.57 16.92
C ALA A 258 10.23 -12.07 17.27
N PRO A 259 9.17 -11.27 17.03
CA PRO A 259 9.16 -9.87 17.41
C PRO A 259 9.42 -9.68 18.91
N SER A 260 10.40 -8.84 19.23
CA SER A 260 10.79 -8.51 20.61
C SER A 260 10.54 -7.05 21.00
N HIS A 261 10.36 -6.17 20.01
CA HIS A 261 10.07 -4.76 20.21
C HIS A 261 8.60 -4.50 19.91
N PRO A 262 7.80 -4.06 20.90
CA PRO A 262 6.42 -3.73 20.63
C PRO A 262 6.33 -2.40 19.90
N LEU A 263 5.56 -2.38 18.81
CA LEU A 263 5.33 -1.20 17.98
C LEU A 263 3.84 -0.93 17.84
N SER A 264 3.52 0.34 17.65
CA SER A 264 2.20 0.72 17.16
C SER A 264 1.96 0.13 15.77
N ALA A 265 0.77 -0.42 15.56
CA ALA A 265 0.45 -1.17 14.35
C ALA A 265 -0.94 -0.83 13.81
N LEU A 266 -1.07 -0.75 12.48
CA LEU A 266 -2.37 -0.78 11.79
C LEU A 266 -2.41 -2.03 10.89
N ILE A 267 -3.37 -2.92 11.15
CA ILE A 267 -3.59 -4.11 10.33
C ILE A 267 -4.92 -3.93 9.61
N VAL A 268 -4.92 -3.99 8.28
CA VAL A 268 -6.11 -3.83 7.45
C VAL A 268 -6.37 -5.13 6.69
N ALA A 269 -7.59 -5.67 6.80
CA ALA A 269 -7.95 -6.89 6.09
C ALA A 269 -9.43 -6.96 5.72
N GLY A 270 -9.70 -7.53 4.54
CA GLY A 270 -11.03 -7.89 4.09
C GLY A 270 -11.45 -9.27 4.58
N THR A 271 -12.71 -9.43 4.99
CA THR A 271 -13.21 -10.74 5.45
C THR A 271 -13.49 -11.71 4.31
N ALA A 272 -13.59 -11.21 3.08
CA ALA A 272 -13.82 -11.98 1.86
C ALA A 272 -12.60 -11.98 0.94
N ASP A 273 -11.40 -11.74 1.49
CA ASP A 273 -10.13 -11.77 0.77
C ASP A 273 -9.88 -13.19 0.19
N PRO A 274 -9.88 -13.37 -1.14
CA PRO A 274 -9.70 -14.69 -1.76
C PRO A 274 -8.23 -15.12 -1.83
N VAL A 275 -7.29 -14.26 -1.40
CA VAL A 275 -5.84 -14.48 -1.53
C VAL A 275 -5.17 -14.75 -0.19
N VAL A 276 -5.42 -13.89 0.79
CA VAL A 276 -4.92 -14.00 2.16
C VAL A 276 -6.11 -14.18 3.08
N PRO A 277 -6.48 -15.43 3.43
CA PRO A 277 -7.71 -15.70 4.15
C PRO A 277 -7.76 -15.00 5.51
N TYR A 278 -8.86 -14.30 5.79
CA TYR A 278 -9.05 -13.58 7.06
C TYR A 278 -8.95 -14.51 8.29
N ALA A 279 -9.48 -15.74 8.17
CA ALA A 279 -9.42 -16.78 9.19
C ALA A 279 -8.07 -17.53 9.24
N GLY A 280 -7.10 -17.15 8.40
CA GLY A 280 -5.82 -17.84 8.23
C GLY A 280 -5.93 -19.07 7.32
N GLY A 281 -4.76 -19.66 7.03
CA GLY A 281 -4.64 -20.80 6.13
C GLY A 281 -3.77 -20.51 4.90
N PRO A 282 -3.92 -21.31 3.82
CA PRO A 282 -3.12 -21.21 2.62
C PRO A 282 -3.34 -19.90 1.88
N VAL A 283 -2.23 -19.24 1.54
CA VAL A 283 -2.24 -18.10 0.62
C VAL A 283 -2.30 -18.65 -0.80
N SER A 284 -3.21 -18.13 -1.62
CA SER A 284 -3.40 -18.59 -3.00
C SER A 284 -3.78 -17.44 -3.92
N LEU A 285 -3.29 -17.44 -5.15
CA LEU A 285 -3.74 -16.50 -6.16
C LEU A 285 -4.25 -17.30 -7.36
N PHE A 286 -5.53 -17.16 -7.70
CA PHE A 286 -6.19 -17.94 -8.76
C PHE A 286 -6.03 -19.45 -8.62
N GLY A 287 -6.07 -19.98 -7.39
CA GLY A 287 -5.91 -21.41 -7.10
C GLY A 287 -4.46 -21.91 -7.19
N GLY A 288 -3.49 -21.04 -7.45
CA GLY A 288 -2.07 -21.38 -7.39
C GLY A 288 -1.62 -21.77 -5.99
N LYS A 289 -0.75 -22.78 -5.89
CA LYS A 289 -0.12 -23.24 -4.63
C LYS A 289 1.28 -22.63 -4.43
N GLY A 290 1.89 -22.90 -3.28
CA GLY A 290 3.31 -22.58 -3.03
C GLY A 290 3.56 -21.14 -2.55
N ARG A 291 2.53 -20.45 -2.05
CA ARG A 291 2.65 -19.12 -1.43
C ARG A 291 2.64 -19.19 0.10
N GLY A 292 2.77 -20.38 0.69
CA GLY A 292 2.79 -20.58 2.14
C GLY A 292 1.47 -20.31 2.86
N GLU A 293 1.52 -20.37 4.19
CA GLU A 293 0.34 -20.20 5.06
C GLU A 293 0.49 -19.03 6.05
N VAL A 294 -0.65 -18.46 6.44
CA VAL A 294 -0.75 -17.39 7.44
C VAL A 294 -1.64 -17.78 8.60
N ILE A 295 -1.47 -17.12 9.74
CA ILE A 295 -2.42 -17.18 10.87
C ILE A 295 -3.65 -16.30 10.59
N ALA A 296 -4.69 -16.39 11.43
CA ALA A 296 -5.83 -15.51 11.31
C ALA A 296 -5.43 -14.04 11.53
N VAL A 297 -6.11 -13.11 10.86
CA VAL A 297 -5.82 -11.68 11.01
C VAL A 297 -6.02 -11.23 12.46
N ALA A 298 -7.06 -11.74 13.12
CA ALA A 298 -7.32 -11.48 14.53
C ALA A 298 -6.19 -12.00 15.44
N ASP A 299 -5.55 -13.11 15.09
CA ASP A 299 -4.40 -13.65 15.82
C ASP A 299 -3.17 -12.76 15.64
N SER A 300 -2.94 -12.24 14.42
CA SER A 300 -1.87 -11.26 14.16
C SER A 300 -2.06 -9.99 14.99
N ALA A 301 -3.27 -9.40 15.01
CA ALA A 301 -3.57 -8.24 15.84
C ALA A 301 -3.39 -8.55 17.33
N SER A 302 -3.88 -9.71 17.77
CA SER A 302 -3.73 -10.16 19.16
C SER A 302 -2.28 -10.40 19.56
N PHE A 303 -1.44 -10.89 18.65
CA PHE A 303 0.00 -11.05 18.88
C PHE A 303 0.65 -9.70 19.21
N TRP A 304 0.48 -8.70 18.35
CA TRP A 304 1.06 -7.36 18.55
C TRP A 304 0.50 -6.67 19.80
N ARG A 305 -0.80 -6.81 20.05
CA ARG A 305 -1.45 -6.33 21.28
C ARG A 305 -0.82 -6.93 22.54
N ARG A 306 -0.62 -8.25 22.57
CA ARG A 306 0.00 -8.93 23.71
C ARG A 306 1.47 -8.58 23.88
N LEU A 307 2.21 -8.41 22.78
CA LEU A 307 3.60 -7.94 22.83
C LEU A 307 3.70 -6.56 23.49
N ASP A 308 2.70 -5.71 23.24
CA ASP A 308 2.56 -4.39 23.85
C ASP A 308 2.01 -4.42 25.30
N GLN A 309 1.49 -5.57 25.76
CA GLN A 309 0.78 -5.72 27.04
C GLN A 309 -0.50 -4.87 27.13
N LEU A 310 -1.14 -4.61 25.99
CA LEU A 310 -2.42 -3.90 25.94
C LEU A 310 -3.58 -4.82 26.39
N PRO A 311 -4.62 -4.31 27.08
CA PRO A 311 -5.77 -5.11 27.52
C PRO A 311 -6.50 -5.83 26.38
N ASP A 312 -7.17 -6.95 26.67
CA ASP A 312 -7.97 -7.69 25.70
C ASP A 312 -9.20 -6.89 25.22
N ILE A 313 -9.78 -6.09 26.13
CA ILE A 313 -10.91 -5.22 25.84
C ILE A 313 -10.41 -4.04 24.99
N PRO A 314 -10.95 -3.82 23.79
CA PRO A 314 -10.54 -2.69 22.96
C PRO A 314 -10.94 -1.37 23.64
N HIS A 315 -10.08 -0.36 23.50
CA HIS A 315 -10.39 1.01 23.90
C HIS A 315 -11.60 1.55 23.12
N SER A 316 -11.69 1.20 21.84
CA SER A 316 -12.85 1.53 21.00
C SER A 316 -13.02 0.52 19.87
N SER A 317 -14.25 0.27 19.45
CA SER A 317 -14.57 -0.41 18.20
C SER A 317 -15.78 0.27 17.57
N ALA A 318 -15.62 0.77 16.35
CA ALA A 318 -16.66 1.53 15.67
C ALA A 318 -16.65 1.28 14.17
N GLN A 319 -17.84 1.27 13.56
CA GLN A 319 -17.98 1.34 12.12
C GLN A 319 -17.59 2.73 11.62
N LEU A 320 -16.84 2.78 10.53
CA LEU A 320 -16.50 4.03 9.87
C LEU A 320 -17.71 4.56 9.07
N PRO A 321 -17.77 5.88 8.81
CA PRO A 321 -18.83 6.45 7.99
C PRO A 321 -18.93 5.77 6.62
N HIS A 322 -20.14 5.33 6.28
CA HIS A 322 -20.43 4.66 5.03
C HIS A 322 -21.12 5.63 4.08
N SER A 323 -20.39 6.09 3.06
CA SER A 323 -20.85 7.19 2.19
C SER A 323 -21.61 6.72 0.94
N ASN A 324 -21.47 5.45 0.56
CA ASN A 324 -22.08 4.89 -0.63
C ASN A 324 -22.91 3.66 -0.28
N ALA A 325 -24.24 3.79 -0.25
CA ALA A 325 -25.15 2.71 0.10
C ALA A 325 -25.03 1.45 -0.78
N ASP A 326 -24.53 1.59 -2.01
CA ASP A 326 -24.33 0.49 -2.95
C ASP A 326 -22.99 -0.24 -2.75
N ASP A 327 -22.10 0.28 -1.89
CA ASP A 327 -20.87 -0.45 -1.52
C ASP A 327 -21.26 -1.61 -0.59
N PRO A 328 -21.04 -2.87 -1.01
CA PRO A 328 -21.43 -4.05 -0.23
C PRO A 328 -20.51 -4.29 0.97
N THR A 329 -19.47 -3.47 1.14
CA THR A 329 -18.51 -3.60 2.23
C THR A 329 -18.85 -2.70 3.41
N ARG A 330 -18.37 -3.05 4.61
CA ARG A 330 -18.42 -2.19 5.79
C ARG A 330 -17.11 -2.22 6.54
N ALA A 331 -16.54 -1.05 6.81
CA ALA A 331 -15.30 -0.93 7.58
C ALA A 331 -15.57 -0.75 9.08
N THR A 332 -14.97 -1.59 9.92
CA THR A 332 -14.95 -1.47 11.38
C THR A 332 -13.53 -1.30 11.87
N LEU A 333 -13.26 -0.20 12.58
CA LEU A 333 -11.96 0.07 13.19
C LEU A 333 -12.01 -0.31 14.67
N THR A 334 -11.21 -1.30 15.05
CA THR A 334 -10.99 -1.69 16.45
C THR A 334 -9.62 -1.18 16.90
N GLN A 335 -9.56 -0.57 18.08
CA GLN A 335 -8.36 0.00 18.66
C GLN A 335 -8.12 -0.56 20.06
N TRP A 336 -6.89 -1.01 20.31
CA TRP A 336 -6.35 -1.27 21.64
C TRP A 336 -5.28 -0.21 21.96
N GLY A 337 -5.27 0.25 23.22
CA GLY A 337 -4.44 1.38 23.64
C GLY A 337 -5.12 2.73 23.39
N GLU A 338 -4.71 3.72 24.17
CA GLU A 338 -5.20 5.09 24.05
C GLU A 338 -4.59 5.81 22.84
N GLY A 339 -5.15 6.96 22.47
CA GLY A 339 -4.64 7.77 21.37
C GLY A 339 -3.35 8.54 21.72
N GLY A 340 -2.81 9.26 20.73
CA GLY A 340 -1.64 10.12 20.92
C GLY A 340 -0.31 9.36 20.86
N ALA A 341 0.62 9.76 21.72
CA ALA A 341 1.97 9.20 21.77
C ALA A 341 2.05 7.81 22.45
N ALA A 342 0.95 7.37 23.08
CA ALA A 342 0.86 6.00 23.60
C ALA A 342 0.88 5.00 22.44
N ARG A 343 1.44 3.81 22.70
CA ARG A 343 1.44 2.72 21.73
C ARG A 343 0.05 2.13 21.61
N ARG A 344 -0.34 1.81 20.38
CA ARG A 344 -1.68 1.33 20.04
C ARG A 344 -1.66 0.36 18.89
N VAL A 345 -2.56 -0.62 18.95
CA VAL A 345 -2.79 -1.58 17.87
C VAL A 345 -4.18 -1.32 17.29
N LEU A 346 -4.23 -1.12 15.98
CA LEU A 346 -5.44 -0.87 15.22
C LEU A 346 -5.69 -2.06 14.28
N LEU A 347 -6.94 -2.54 14.25
CA LEU A 347 -7.43 -3.50 13.28
C LEU A 347 -8.59 -2.87 12.51
N LEU A 348 -8.39 -2.66 11.21
CA LEU A 348 -9.46 -2.29 10.28
C LEU A 348 -9.98 -3.56 9.60
N THR A 349 -11.13 -4.03 10.05
CA THR A 349 -11.84 -5.16 9.44
C THR A 349 -12.82 -4.63 8.41
N ILE A 350 -12.71 -5.09 7.17
CA ILE A 350 -13.62 -4.74 6.08
C ILE A 350 -14.52 -5.94 5.80
N SER A 351 -15.72 -5.94 6.37
CA SER A 351 -16.73 -6.96 6.09
C SER A 351 -17.08 -6.95 4.61
N GLY A 352 -17.01 -8.11 3.96
CA GLY A 352 -17.22 -8.24 2.50
C GLY A 352 -16.08 -7.72 1.63
N GLY A 353 -15.03 -7.14 2.23
CA GLY A 353 -13.86 -6.64 1.52
C GLY A 353 -12.97 -7.76 0.98
N GLY A 354 -12.37 -7.52 -0.18
CA GLY A 354 -11.43 -8.42 -0.84
C GLY A 354 -9.96 -8.14 -0.54
N HIS A 355 -9.08 -8.67 -1.41
CA HIS A 355 -7.64 -8.45 -1.45
C HIS A 355 -7.26 -7.14 -2.13
N VAL A 356 -7.81 -6.03 -1.63
CA VAL A 356 -7.58 -4.68 -2.18
C VAL A 356 -7.45 -3.69 -1.03
N GLU A 357 -6.56 -2.72 -1.16
CA GLU A 357 -6.49 -1.62 -0.20
C GLU A 357 -7.75 -0.74 -0.26
N PRO A 358 -8.38 -0.44 0.89
CA PRO A 358 -9.50 0.50 0.91
C PRO A 358 -9.01 1.88 0.49
N SER A 359 -9.75 2.50 -0.42
CA SER A 359 -9.52 3.85 -0.91
C SER A 359 -10.79 4.45 -1.51
N ILE A 360 -11.01 5.72 -1.22
CA ILE A 360 -12.06 6.59 -1.76
C ILE A 360 -11.60 7.17 -3.10
N ALA A 361 -10.37 7.70 -3.15
CA ALA A 361 -9.79 8.40 -4.28
C ALA A 361 -9.33 7.46 -5.41
N HIS A 362 -8.81 6.29 -5.08
CA HIS A 362 -8.17 5.38 -6.03
C HIS A 362 -8.93 4.07 -6.15
N ARG A 363 -9.93 4.06 -7.03
CA ARG A 363 -10.84 2.93 -7.24
C ARG A 363 -10.32 1.93 -8.28
N VAL A 364 -10.30 0.65 -7.94
CA VAL A 364 -9.94 -0.43 -8.86
C VAL A 364 -11.09 -0.75 -9.83
N GLY A 365 -10.75 -1.23 -11.03
CA GLY A 365 -11.73 -1.53 -12.07
C GLY A 365 -12.53 -2.83 -11.80
N PRO A 366 -13.64 -3.05 -12.53
CA PRO A 366 -14.54 -4.19 -12.30
C PRO A 366 -13.87 -5.57 -12.40
N LEU A 367 -12.91 -5.73 -13.32
CA LEU A 367 -12.14 -6.97 -13.45
C LEU A 367 -11.32 -7.27 -12.19
N TYR A 368 -10.75 -6.25 -11.57
CA TYR A 368 -9.99 -6.40 -10.33
C TYR A 368 -10.92 -6.81 -9.19
N VAL A 369 -12.10 -6.17 -9.09
CA VAL A 369 -13.13 -6.53 -8.10
C VAL A 369 -13.60 -7.97 -8.26
N HIS A 370 -13.82 -8.42 -9.50
CA HIS A 370 -14.23 -9.80 -9.76
C HIS A 370 -13.18 -10.83 -9.32
N LEU A 371 -11.90 -10.51 -9.52
CA LEU A 371 -10.78 -11.43 -9.27
C LEU A 371 -10.30 -11.42 -7.82
N LEU A 372 -10.37 -10.28 -7.16
CA LEU A 372 -9.75 -10.04 -5.86
C LEU A 372 -10.75 -9.62 -4.79
N GLY A 373 -12.04 -9.47 -5.13
CA GLY A 373 -13.10 -9.07 -4.21
C GLY A 373 -13.29 -7.55 -4.13
N HIS A 374 -14.29 -7.14 -3.35
CA HIS A 374 -14.71 -5.73 -3.29
C HIS A 374 -13.70 -4.84 -2.60
N GLN A 375 -13.46 -3.66 -3.18
CA GLN A 375 -12.69 -2.59 -2.56
C GLN A 375 -13.64 -1.69 -1.74
N SER A 376 -13.37 -1.49 -0.46
CA SER A 376 -14.17 -0.57 0.36
C SER A 376 -13.88 0.89 0.06
N ALA A 377 -14.93 1.71 0.02
CA ALA A 377 -14.89 3.17 -0.12
C ALA A 377 -15.14 3.91 1.21
N ASP A 378 -15.05 3.22 2.35
CA ASP A 378 -15.31 3.82 3.66
C ASP A 378 -14.06 4.47 4.28
N ALA A 379 -12.87 4.18 3.73
CA ALA A 379 -11.61 4.62 4.31
C ALA A 379 -10.50 4.76 3.27
N GLU A 380 -9.52 5.59 3.59
CA GLU A 380 -8.21 5.63 2.95
C GLU A 380 -7.20 4.94 3.87
N SER A 381 -6.71 3.76 3.48
CA SER A 381 -5.71 3.03 4.28
C SER A 381 -4.44 3.85 4.54
N ALA A 382 -3.98 4.62 3.55
CA ALA A 382 -2.82 5.50 3.69
C ALA A 382 -3.05 6.62 4.72
N GLU A 383 -4.23 7.24 4.74
CA GLU A 383 -4.56 8.30 5.70
C GLU A 383 -4.72 7.75 7.12
N LEU A 384 -5.31 6.56 7.28
CA LEU A 384 -5.38 5.88 8.57
C LEU A 384 -3.98 5.53 9.10
N ALA A 385 -3.10 5.04 8.22
CA ALA A 385 -1.71 4.78 8.56
C ALA A 385 -0.98 6.07 8.96
N TRP A 386 -1.14 7.17 8.21
CA TRP A 386 -0.54 8.46 8.58
C TRP A 386 -1.05 9.00 9.92
N LYS A 387 -2.36 8.91 10.17
CA LYS A 387 -2.97 9.28 11.45
C LYS A 387 -2.36 8.48 12.61
N LEU A 388 -2.06 7.21 12.41
CA LEU A 388 -1.31 6.41 13.39
C LEU A 388 0.13 6.92 13.51
N PHE A 389 0.87 6.97 12.40
CA PHE A 389 2.31 7.19 12.35
C PHE A 389 2.72 8.55 12.92
N ARG A 390 2.01 9.62 12.58
CA ARG A 390 2.46 10.98 12.90
C ARG A 390 2.62 11.26 14.40
N ASP A 391 1.91 10.50 15.23
CA ASP A 391 1.93 10.60 16.69
C ASP A 391 3.01 9.72 17.35
N GLN A 392 3.62 8.81 16.58
CA GLN A 392 4.52 7.78 17.10
C GLN A 392 5.98 8.19 16.91
N ARG A 393 6.79 7.86 17.91
CA ARG A 393 8.24 8.02 17.85
C ARG A 393 8.88 6.75 18.40
N ARG A 394 10.05 6.41 17.88
CA ARG A 394 10.88 5.37 18.49
C ARG A 394 11.15 5.76 19.96
N PRO A 395 10.98 4.84 20.91
CA PRO A 395 11.25 5.10 22.33
C PRO A 395 12.71 5.46 22.61
#